data_AF-A0A453KI87-F1
#
_entry.id   AF-A0A453KI87-F1
#
_cell.length_a   1.000
_cell.length_b   1.000
_cell.length_c   1.000
_cell.angle_alpha   90.00
_cell.angle_beta   90.00
_cell.angle_gamma   90.00
#
_symmetry.space_group_name_H-M   'P 1'
#
loop_
_entity.id
_entity.type
_entity.pdbx_description
1 polymer ?
#
loop_
_entity_poly.entity_id
_entity_poly.type
_entity_poly.pdbx_seq_one_letter_code
_entity_poly.pdbx_strand_id
1 'polypeptide(L)'
;MQKVAADQGLVPEFEITLEATHHGPLTSTPTMFVEIGSTQEYWGRQDAAQAIALVLWKGLGLEEGNAVGTWLGSGEKVLLGIGGGHYAPRHMDIVIKDGVWVGHLLSGYSLPMEAPPQVNGKSSGEVGGMWKHSIKVSYEATKAGFPGGEVIAHLDQKSFKGWQKNAITSYLQEQNIKIGKPNDFLCKKI
;
A
#
# COMPACT_ATOMS: atom_id res chain seq x y z
N MET A 1 6.30 1.35 -13.42
CA MET A 1 7.64 1.87 -13.10
C MET A 1 8.76 0.87 -13.38
N GLN A 2 8.76 -0.34 -12.79
CA GLN A 2 9.88 -1.29 -12.92
C GLN A 2 10.39 -1.55 -14.34
N LYS A 3 9.48 -1.86 -15.26
CA LYS A 3 9.84 -2.05 -16.67
C LYS A 3 10.53 -0.82 -17.26
N VAL A 4 9.97 0.37 -17.03
CA VAL A 4 10.55 1.63 -17.50
C VAL A 4 11.93 1.88 -16.90
N ALA A 5 12.12 1.65 -15.59
CA ALA A 5 13.41 1.84 -14.94
C ALA A 5 14.48 0.87 -15.47
N ALA A 6 14.12 -0.40 -15.71
CA ALA A 6 15.00 -1.39 -16.31
C ALA A 6 15.36 -1.05 -17.76
N ASP A 7 14.37 -0.68 -18.58
CA ASP A 7 14.56 -0.30 -19.99
C ASP A 7 15.43 0.96 -20.14
N GLN A 8 15.40 1.86 -19.15
CA GLN A 8 16.24 3.08 -19.09
C GLN A 8 17.61 2.85 -18.42
N GLY A 9 17.95 1.61 -18.03
CA GLY A 9 19.24 1.29 -17.42
C GLY A 9 19.44 1.80 -16.00
N LEU A 10 18.36 2.16 -15.28
CA LEU A 10 18.43 2.68 -13.90
C LEU A 10 18.59 1.55 -12.86
N VAL A 11 18.28 0.31 -13.23
CA VAL A 11 18.41 -0.86 -12.34
C VAL A 11 19.75 -1.55 -12.63
N PRO A 12 20.57 -1.93 -11.62
CA PRO A 12 20.23 -2.06 -10.20
C PRO A 12 20.59 -0.85 -9.33
N GLU A 13 21.01 0.28 -9.90
CA GLU A 13 21.37 1.48 -9.13
C GLU A 13 20.18 1.99 -8.30
N PHE A 14 19.01 2.09 -8.93
CA PHE A 14 17.75 2.44 -8.28
C PHE A 14 16.94 1.19 -7.91
N GLU A 15 16.45 1.16 -6.68
CA GLU A 15 15.39 0.25 -6.26
C GLU A 15 14.03 0.90 -6.50
N ILE A 16 13.12 0.17 -7.16
CA ILE A 16 11.74 0.61 -7.36
C ILE A 16 10.86 0.00 -6.29
N THR A 17 10.33 0.84 -5.41
CA THR A 17 9.55 0.41 -4.25
C THR A 17 8.31 1.27 -4.04
N LEU A 18 7.48 0.85 -3.08
CA LEU A 18 6.37 1.62 -2.53
C LEU A 18 6.77 2.18 -1.18
N GLU A 19 6.10 3.26 -0.77
CA GLU A 19 6.27 3.84 0.55
C GLU A 19 4.97 3.74 1.35
N ALA A 20 5.12 3.53 2.66
CA ALA A 20 4.04 3.63 3.61
C ALA A 20 3.35 4.99 3.48
N THR A 21 2.04 5.05 3.70
CA THR A 21 1.30 6.31 3.76
C THR A 21 1.91 7.18 4.86
N HIS A 22 2.41 8.36 4.47
CA HIS A 22 3.09 9.27 5.37
C HIS A 22 3.07 10.70 4.79
N HIS A 23 3.39 11.68 5.64
CA HIS A 23 3.40 13.12 5.31
C HIS A 23 2.07 13.64 4.75
N GLY A 24 2.06 14.91 4.34
CA GLY A 24 0.90 15.58 3.77
C GLY A 24 1.16 16.03 2.33
N PRO A 25 0.19 16.72 1.71
CA PRO A 25 -1.08 17.16 2.29
C PRO A 25 -2.13 16.05 2.34
N LEU A 26 -3.11 16.19 3.24
CA LEU A 26 -4.36 15.43 3.14
C LEU A 26 -5.20 16.03 2.01
N THR A 27 -5.63 15.22 1.05
CA THR A 27 -6.41 15.65 -0.11
C THR A 27 -7.73 14.89 -0.21
N SER A 28 -8.73 15.52 -0.85
CA SER A 28 -10.01 14.88 -1.20
C SER A 28 -10.04 14.34 -2.63
N THR A 29 -9.08 14.74 -3.47
CA THR A 29 -8.93 14.29 -4.85
C THR A 29 -7.93 13.13 -4.90
N PRO A 30 -8.18 12.05 -5.66
CA PRO A 30 -7.20 10.97 -5.84
C PRO A 30 -5.82 11.54 -6.20
N THR A 31 -4.83 11.27 -5.36
CA THR A 31 -3.49 11.87 -5.43
C THR A 31 -2.47 10.79 -5.10
N MET A 32 -1.31 10.83 -5.76
CA MET A 32 -0.15 10.02 -5.40
C MET A 32 1.13 10.83 -5.51
N PHE A 33 2.14 10.44 -4.74
CA PHE A 33 3.51 10.92 -4.90
C PHE A 33 4.30 9.94 -5.77
N VAL A 34 5.19 10.48 -6.60
CA VAL A 34 6.18 9.73 -7.37
C VAL A 34 7.51 10.44 -7.19
N GLU A 35 8.48 9.76 -6.58
CA GLU A 35 9.65 10.42 -5.99
C GLU A 35 10.97 9.86 -6.54
N ILE A 36 12.01 10.69 -6.49
CA ILE A 36 13.40 10.29 -6.71
C ILE A 36 14.11 10.45 -5.38
N GLY A 37 14.57 9.33 -4.82
CA GLY A 37 15.30 9.30 -3.56
C GLY A 37 16.75 8.84 -3.74
N SER A 38 17.58 8.94 -2.69
CA SER A 38 17.26 9.50 -1.37
C SER A 38 18.11 10.72 -1.00
N THR A 39 19.03 11.14 -1.86
CA THR A 39 19.98 12.25 -1.58
C THR A 39 19.93 13.31 -2.69
N GLN A 40 20.48 14.48 -2.38
CA GLN A 40 20.61 15.60 -3.33
C GLN A 40 21.33 15.22 -4.62
N GLU A 41 22.27 14.27 -4.55
CA GLU A 41 22.97 13.72 -5.72
C GLU A 41 21.99 13.06 -6.70
N TYR A 42 20.96 12.37 -6.19
CA TYR A 42 19.96 11.70 -7.01
C TYR A 42 18.82 12.61 -7.47
N TRP A 43 18.44 13.61 -6.69
CA TRP A 43 17.28 14.47 -7.01
C TRP A 43 17.42 15.19 -8.36
N GLY A 44 18.65 15.54 -8.75
CA GLY A 44 18.94 16.23 -10.02
C GLY A 44 19.15 15.30 -11.22
N ARG A 45 19.07 13.98 -11.05
CA ARG A 45 19.31 13.00 -12.12
C ARG A 45 18.25 13.09 -13.21
N GLN A 46 18.65 13.56 -14.39
CA GLN A 46 17.75 13.78 -15.52
C GLN A 46 17.19 12.48 -16.11
N ASP A 47 17.97 11.40 -16.10
CA ASP A 47 17.55 10.06 -16.52
C ASP A 47 16.47 9.48 -15.59
N ALA A 48 16.61 9.65 -14.28
CA ALA A 48 15.58 9.27 -13.31
C ALA A 48 14.30 10.10 -13.48
N ALA A 49 14.43 11.41 -13.68
CA ALA A 49 13.29 12.29 -13.97
C ALA A 49 12.58 11.92 -15.29
N GLN A 50 13.33 11.57 -16.32
CA GLN A 50 12.81 11.11 -17.61
C GLN A 50 12.01 9.80 -17.45
N ALA A 51 12.50 8.87 -16.62
CA ALA A 51 11.78 7.63 -16.33
C ALA A 51 10.43 7.88 -15.63
N ILE A 52 10.39 8.80 -14.65
CA ILE A 52 9.12 9.22 -14.00
C ILE A 52 8.19 9.88 -15.02
N ALA A 53 8.69 10.83 -15.81
CA ALA A 53 7.90 11.51 -16.84
C ALA A 53 7.30 10.52 -17.84
N LEU A 54 8.07 9.51 -18.26
CA LEU A 54 7.59 8.47 -19.16
C LEU A 54 6.49 7.61 -18.54
N VAL A 55 6.59 7.27 -17.25
CA VAL A 55 5.52 6.54 -16.54
C VAL A 55 4.26 7.37 -16.45
N LEU A 56 4.36 8.66 -16.12
CA LEU A 56 3.20 9.56 -16.09
C LEU A 56 2.57 9.71 -17.47
N TRP A 57 3.38 9.91 -18.50
CA TRP A 57 2.93 10.00 -19.89
C TRP A 57 2.13 8.76 -20.33
N LYS A 58 2.66 7.56 -20.04
CA LYS A 58 1.99 6.29 -20.35
C LYS A 58 0.75 6.03 -19.49
N GLY A 59 0.84 6.36 -18.20
CA GLY A 59 -0.24 6.14 -17.23
C GLY A 59 -1.44 7.04 -17.47
N LEU A 60 -1.19 8.29 -17.88
CA LEU A 60 -2.24 9.26 -18.21
C LEU A 60 -2.76 9.10 -19.65
N GLY A 61 -2.26 8.13 -20.41
CA GLY A 61 -2.72 7.88 -21.78
C GLY A 61 -2.41 9.02 -22.75
N LEU A 62 -1.30 9.72 -22.55
CA LEU A 62 -0.87 10.81 -23.43
C LEU A 62 -0.15 10.28 -24.69
N GLU A 63 0.25 9.00 -24.69
CA GLU A 63 0.74 8.28 -25.86
C GLU A 63 -0.43 7.92 -26.80
N GLU A 64 -0.22 7.96 -28.12
CA GLU A 64 -1.19 7.45 -29.09
C GLU A 64 -1.39 5.94 -28.87
N GLY A 65 -2.41 5.56 -28.10
CA GLY A 65 -2.66 4.17 -27.67
C GLY A 65 -3.58 4.06 -26.45
N ASN A 66 -3.75 2.84 -25.93
CA ASN A 66 -4.53 2.59 -24.71
C ASN A 66 -3.75 3.03 -23.46
N ALA A 67 -4.37 3.83 -22.60
CA ALA A 67 -3.78 4.22 -21.31
C ALA A 67 -3.49 2.99 -20.44
N VAL A 68 -2.28 2.92 -19.87
CA VAL A 68 -1.92 1.89 -18.90
C VAL A 68 -2.46 2.31 -17.53
N GLY A 69 -3.17 1.42 -16.84
CA GLY A 69 -3.73 1.75 -15.53
C GLY A 69 -4.97 2.64 -15.62
N THR A 70 -5.86 2.34 -16.58
CA THR A 70 -7.22 2.87 -16.55
C THR A 70 -7.99 2.15 -15.44
N TRP A 71 -8.55 2.91 -14.48
CA TRP A 71 -9.47 2.36 -13.50
C TRP A 71 -10.78 1.99 -14.19
N LEU A 72 -11.02 0.69 -14.40
CA LEU A 72 -12.23 0.20 -15.07
C LEU A 72 -13.41 0.09 -14.10
N GLY A 73 -13.15 0.20 -12.80
CA GLY A 73 -14.17 0.14 -11.77
C GLY A 73 -14.45 -1.28 -11.31
N SER A 74 -15.74 -1.60 -11.14
CA SER A 74 -16.19 -2.67 -10.27
C SER A 74 -15.47 -4.02 -10.44
N GLY A 75 -14.99 -4.59 -9.33
CA GLY A 75 -14.40 -5.93 -9.28
C GLY A 75 -12.87 -5.99 -9.36
N GLU A 76 -12.20 -4.87 -9.61
CA GLU A 76 -10.74 -4.80 -9.48
C GLU A 76 -10.32 -4.86 -8.00
N LYS A 77 -9.20 -5.54 -7.73
CA LYS A 77 -8.72 -5.75 -6.35
C LYS A 77 -7.81 -4.62 -5.93
N VAL A 78 -8.07 -4.08 -4.74
CA VAL A 78 -7.32 -2.96 -4.16
C VAL A 78 -6.70 -3.40 -2.84
N LEU A 79 -5.38 -3.34 -2.76
CA LEU A 79 -4.63 -3.69 -1.56
C LEU A 79 -4.67 -2.56 -0.54
N LEU A 80 -5.12 -2.89 0.67
CA LEU A 80 -4.87 -2.12 1.89
C LEU A 80 -3.73 -2.82 2.66
N GLY A 81 -2.55 -2.23 2.68
CA GLY A 81 -1.38 -2.82 3.33
C GLY A 81 -1.32 -2.46 4.81
N ILE A 82 -1.09 -3.45 5.67
CA ILE A 82 -1.00 -3.25 7.13
C ILE A 82 0.28 -3.90 7.64
N GLY A 83 1.10 -3.13 8.33
CA GLY A 83 2.41 -3.53 8.82
C GLY A 83 3.55 -3.35 7.82
N GLY A 84 4.74 -3.73 8.26
CA GLY A 84 6.01 -3.50 7.57
C GLY A 84 6.69 -2.21 8.00
N GLY A 85 7.85 -1.94 7.40
CA GLY A 85 8.58 -0.68 7.55
C GLY A 85 8.12 0.37 6.54
N HIS A 86 8.91 1.43 6.40
CA HIS A 86 8.62 2.54 5.50
C HIS A 86 8.50 2.11 4.02
N TYR A 87 9.40 1.25 3.52
CA TYR A 87 9.41 0.81 2.12
C TYR A 87 8.54 -0.44 1.81
N ALA A 88 7.70 -0.90 2.77
CA ALA A 88 6.63 -1.86 2.53
C ALA A 88 6.93 -3.10 1.62
N PRO A 89 8.09 -3.79 1.72
CA PRO A 89 8.54 -4.74 0.68
C PRO A 89 7.60 -5.94 0.48
N ARG A 90 6.96 -6.45 1.54
CA ARG A 90 6.00 -7.55 1.42
C ARG A 90 4.71 -7.17 0.70
N HIS A 91 4.32 -5.90 0.78
CA HIS A 91 3.18 -5.40 0.02
C HIS A 91 3.61 -5.22 -1.45
N MET A 92 4.84 -4.73 -1.69
CA MET A 92 5.41 -4.63 -3.03
C MET A 92 5.46 -6.00 -3.76
N ASP A 93 5.80 -7.08 -3.06
CA ASP A 93 5.76 -8.47 -3.61
C ASP A 93 4.39 -8.89 -4.16
N ILE A 94 3.30 -8.25 -3.70
CA ILE A 94 1.95 -8.50 -4.19
C ILE A 94 1.67 -7.59 -5.39
N VAL A 95 1.99 -6.31 -5.27
CA VAL A 95 1.67 -5.26 -6.24
C VAL A 95 2.46 -5.38 -7.53
N ILE A 96 3.66 -5.94 -7.46
CA ILE A 96 4.47 -6.25 -8.64
C ILE A 96 3.78 -7.23 -9.59
N LYS A 97 2.77 -7.96 -9.11
CA LYS A 97 1.99 -8.89 -9.92
C LYS A 97 0.83 -8.12 -10.56
N ASP A 98 0.63 -8.35 -11.86
CA ASP A 98 -0.41 -7.65 -12.63
C ASP A 98 -1.82 -7.80 -12.03
N GLY A 99 -2.61 -6.73 -12.13
CA GLY A 99 -4.03 -6.71 -11.77
C GLY A 99 -4.33 -6.37 -10.30
N VAL A 100 -3.35 -5.78 -9.58
CA VAL A 100 -3.53 -5.34 -8.20
C VAL A 100 -3.34 -3.84 -8.09
N TRP A 101 -4.36 -3.14 -7.61
CA TRP A 101 -4.31 -1.73 -7.25
C TRP A 101 -3.87 -1.56 -5.81
N VAL A 102 -3.35 -0.38 -5.46
CA VAL A 102 -2.82 -0.11 -4.12
C VAL A 102 -3.47 1.14 -3.57
N GLY A 103 -4.09 1.00 -2.41
CA GLY A 103 -4.56 2.13 -1.61
C GLY A 103 -3.53 2.51 -0.56
N HIS A 104 -4.01 2.70 0.67
CA HIS A 104 -3.15 3.05 1.79
C HIS A 104 -2.27 1.88 2.26
N LEU A 105 -1.05 2.22 2.70
CA LEU A 105 -0.06 1.30 3.26
C LEU A 105 0.30 1.77 4.67
N LEU A 106 -0.26 1.13 5.70
CA LEU A 106 -0.02 1.49 7.10
C LEU A 106 1.22 0.77 7.61
N SER A 107 2.33 1.48 7.83
CA SER A 107 3.52 0.90 8.47
C SER A 107 3.23 0.48 9.91
N GLY A 108 4.03 -0.43 10.47
CA GLY A 108 3.86 -0.87 11.86
C GLY A 108 3.95 0.28 12.89
N TYR A 109 4.81 1.26 12.65
CA TYR A 109 4.95 2.43 13.53
C TYR A 109 3.81 3.46 13.39
N SER A 110 3.03 3.41 12.30
CA SER A 110 1.81 4.23 12.13
C SER A 110 0.60 3.67 12.87
N LEU A 111 0.76 2.51 13.51
CA LEU A 111 -0.28 1.78 14.23
C LEU A 111 0.09 1.69 15.72
N PRO A 112 -0.04 2.78 16.49
CA PRO A 112 0.24 2.75 17.92
C PRO A 112 -0.76 1.82 18.60
N MET A 113 -0.23 0.75 19.21
CA MET A 113 -0.99 -0.28 19.91
C MET A 113 -0.48 -0.39 21.34
N GLU A 114 -1.38 -0.27 22.30
CA GLU A 114 -1.09 -0.41 23.72
C GLU A 114 -1.53 -1.79 24.18
N ALA A 115 -0.61 -2.53 24.80
CA ALA A 115 -0.91 -3.87 25.29
C ALA A 115 -2.03 -3.81 26.35
N PRO A 116 -2.98 -4.76 26.32
CA PRO A 116 -4.05 -4.79 27.30
C PRO A 116 -3.47 -5.05 28.70
N PRO A 117 -4.10 -4.53 29.77
CA PRO A 117 -3.71 -4.83 31.14
C PRO A 117 -3.61 -6.34 31.36
N GLN A 118 -2.60 -6.78 32.11
CA GLN A 118 -2.45 -8.18 32.49
C GLN A 118 -2.92 -8.38 33.92
N VAL A 119 -3.85 -9.31 34.14
CA VAL A 119 -4.26 -9.77 35.46
C VAL A 119 -3.96 -11.27 35.56
N ASN A 120 -3.12 -11.66 36.51
CA ASN A 120 -2.65 -13.05 36.70
C ASN A 120 -2.07 -13.70 35.43
N GLY A 121 -1.30 -12.92 34.65
CA GLY A 121 -0.68 -13.39 33.40
C GLY A 121 -1.66 -13.58 32.23
N LYS A 122 -2.95 -13.26 32.43
CA LYS A 122 -3.95 -13.23 31.36
C LYS A 122 -4.23 -11.79 30.96
N SER A 123 -4.25 -11.53 29.66
CA SER A 123 -4.71 -10.25 29.11
C SER A 123 -6.18 -10.05 29.49
N SER A 124 -6.47 -8.95 30.19
CA SER A 124 -7.81 -8.54 30.59
C SER A 124 -8.07 -7.14 30.02
N GLY A 125 -8.94 -7.06 29.02
CA GLY A 125 -9.33 -5.79 28.36
C GLY A 125 -8.95 -5.72 26.89
N GLU A 126 -9.41 -4.66 26.23
CA GLU A 126 -9.11 -4.39 24.82
C GLU A 126 -7.69 -3.85 24.62
N VAL A 127 -7.16 -4.06 23.42
CA VAL A 127 -5.92 -3.44 22.96
C VAL A 127 -6.16 -1.95 22.72
N GLY A 128 -5.44 -1.11 23.47
CA GLY A 128 -5.54 0.35 23.38
C GLY A 128 -4.76 0.95 22.20
N GLY A 129 -4.71 2.28 22.14
CA GLY A 129 -4.07 3.05 21.08
C GLY A 129 -4.98 3.36 19.88
N MET A 130 -4.45 4.12 18.92
CA MET A 130 -5.22 4.67 17.78
C MET A 130 -5.24 3.78 16.53
N TRP A 131 -4.68 2.58 16.60
CA TRP A 131 -4.56 1.66 15.45
C TRP A 131 -5.90 1.32 14.77
N LYS A 132 -7.00 1.14 15.53
CA LYS A 132 -8.35 0.89 14.97
C LYS A 132 -8.80 2.06 14.09
N HIS A 133 -8.59 3.28 14.58
CA HIS A 133 -8.92 4.50 13.85
C HIS A 133 -8.08 4.64 12.59
N SER A 134 -6.76 4.46 12.67
CA SER A 134 -5.86 4.50 11.51
C SER A 134 -6.30 3.53 10.40
N ILE A 135 -6.59 2.27 10.75
CA ILE A 135 -7.08 1.27 9.78
C ILE A 135 -8.42 1.71 9.18
N LYS A 136 -9.36 2.19 10.01
CA LYS A 136 -10.69 2.62 9.54
C LYS A 136 -10.60 3.74 8.52
N VAL A 137 -9.90 4.82 8.84
CA VAL A 137 -9.82 5.99 7.96
C VAL A 137 -9.05 5.68 6.68
N SER A 138 -7.99 4.88 6.76
CA SER A 138 -7.26 4.42 5.57
C SER A 138 -8.10 3.48 4.69
N TYR A 139 -8.92 2.61 5.29
CA TYR A 139 -9.85 1.77 4.54
C TYR A 139 -10.92 2.62 3.83
N GLU A 140 -11.54 3.56 4.55
CA GLU A 140 -12.55 4.47 3.99
C GLU A 140 -11.99 5.35 2.85
N ALA A 141 -10.80 5.92 3.04
CA ALA A 141 -10.10 6.68 2.02
C ALA A 141 -9.73 5.81 0.80
N THR A 142 -9.28 4.57 1.03
CA THR A 142 -9.01 3.61 -0.06
C THR A 142 -10.28 3.32 -0.85
N LYS A 143 -11.42 3.07 -0.18
CA LYS A 143 -12.70 2.87 -0.89
C LYS A 143 -13.15 4.09 -1.68
N ALA A 144 -12.93 5.30 -1.15
CA ALA A 144 -13.27 6.54 -1.82
C ALA A 144 -12.39 6.78 -3.06
N GLY A 145 -11.10 6.44 -2.99
CA GLY A 145 -10.17 6.53 -4.12
C GLY A 145 -10.39 5.48 -5.21
N PHE A 146 -11.03 4.35 -4.86
CA PHE A 146 -11.29 3.24 -5.78
C PHE A 146 -12.78 2.83 -5.79
N PRO A 147 -13.69 3.65 -6.32
CA PRO A 147 -15.12 3.36 -6.35
C PRO A 147 -15.43 2.05 -7.08
N GLY A 148 -16.13 1.13 -6.41
CA GLY A 148 -16.47 -0.20 -6.93
C GLY A 148 -15.38 -1.27 -6.76
N GLY A 149 -14.18 -0.89 -6.30
CA GLY A 149 -13.08 -1.82 -6.06
C GLY A 149 -13.33 -2.77 -4.89
N GLU A 150 -12.80 -3.99 -4.99
CA GLU A 150 -12.74 -4.94 -3.89
C GLU A 150 -11.51 -4.62 -3.03
N VAL A 151 -11.70 -3.88 -1.94
CA VAL A 151 -10.62 -3.57 -0.99
C VAL A 151 -10.32 -4.79 -0.10
N ILE A 152 -9.09 -5.30 -0.20
CA ILE A 152 -8.60 -6.47 0.53
C ILE A 152 -7.40 -6.05 1.39
N ALA A 153 -7.47 -6.32 2.68
CA ALA A 153 -6.37 -6.08 3.61
C ALA A 153 -5.30 -7.17 3.49
N HIS A 154 -4.03 -6.78 3.38
CA HIS A 154 -2.88 -7.67 3.51
C HIS A 154 -2.08 -7.30 4.76
N LEU A 155 -1.83 -8.29 5.63
CA LEU A 155 -1.08 -8.10 6.87
C LEU A 155 0.35 -8.63 6.74
N ASP A 156 1.36 -7.78 6.95
CA ASP A 156 2.75 -8.23 7.12
C ASP A 156 2.89 -8.97 8.46
N GLN A 157 2.73 -10.30 8.38
CA GLN A 157 2.75 -11.23 9.50
C GLN A 157 4.05 -11.19 10.34
N LYS A 158 5.16 -10.70 9.78
CA LYS A 158 6.46 -10.66 10.46
C LYS A 158 6.72 -9.32 11.16
N SER A 159 5.88 -8.32 10.92
CA SER A 159 6.05 -6.97 11.49
C SER A 159 5.36 -6.75 12.84
N PHE A 160 4.61 -7.74 13.34
CA PHE A 160 3.77 -7.61 14.54
C PHE A 160 3.97 -8.77 15.52
N LYS A 161 3.82 -8.48 16.82
CA LYS A 161 3.70 -9.49 17.88
C LYS A 161 2.40 -10.29 17.69
N GLY A 162 2.36 -11.53 18.21
CA GLY A 162 1.18 -12.40 18.08
C GLY A 162 -0.14 -11.74 18.53
N TRP A 163 -0.13 -11.06 19.67
CA TRP A 163 -1.31 -10.37 20.19
C TRP A 163 -1.77 -9.19 19.31
N GLN A 164 -0.83 -8.48 18.68
CA GLN A 164 -1.16 -7.38 17.76
C GLN A 164 -1.85 -7.92 16.51
N LYS A 165 -1.32 -9.03 15.96
CA LYS A 165 -1.91 -9.69 14.79
C LYS A 165 -3.32 -10.18 15.06
N ASN A 166 -3.54 -10.77 16.23
CA ASN A 166 -4.86 -11.24 16.63
C ASN A 166 -5.84 -10.08 16.75
N ALA A 167 -5.43 -8.98 17.40
CA ALA A 167 -6.27 -7.79 17.54
C ALA A 167 -6.63 -7.17 16.19
N ILE A 168 -5.64 -7.00 15.30
CA ILE A 168 -5.87 -6.46 13.95
C ILE A 168 -6.80 -7.38 13.16
N THR A 169 -6.56 -8.69 13.19
CA THR A 169 -7.38 -9.68 12.47
C THR A 169 -8.83 -9.67 12.97
N SER A 170 -9.04 -9.69 14.29
CA SER A 170 -10.38 -9.62 14.89
C SER A 170 -11.11 -8.34 14.49
N TYR A 171 -10.42 -7.19 14.57
CA TYR A 171 -11.01 -5.91 14.18
C TYR A 171 -11.39 -5.85 12.70
N LEU A 172 -10.53 -6.33 11.80
CA LEU A 172 -10.84 -6.40 10.37
C LEU A 172 -12.08 -7.27 10.12
N GLN A 173 -12.22 -8.40 10.82
CA GLN A 173 -13.41 -9.26 10.75
C GLN A 173 -14.65 -8.56 11.29
N GLU A 174 -14.57 -7.89 12.45
CA GLU A 174 -15.66 -7.10 13.03
C GLU A 174 -16.15 -6.00 12.07
N GLN A 175 -15.23 -5.38 11.33
CA GLN A 175 -15.54 -4.35 10.33
C GLN A 175 -15.94 -4.92 8.96
N ASN A 176 -16.02 -6.25 8.81
CA ASN A 176 -16.26 -6.95 7.54
C ASN A 176 -15.26 -6.57 6.42
N ILE A 177 -14.01 -6.28 6.79
CA ILE A 177 -12.92 -6.02 5.87
C ILE A 177 -12.25 -7.36 5.53
N LYS A 178 -12.25 -7.72 4.24
CA LYS A 178 -11.65 -8.97 3.76
C LYS A 178 -10.14 -8.98 4.02
N ILE A 179 -9.63 -10.08 4.55
CA ILE A 179 -8.19 -10.31 4.75
C ILE A 179 -7.72 -11.29 3.69
N GLY A 180 -6.74 -10.89 2.89
CA GLY A 180 -6.18 -11.68 1.80
C GLY A 180 -4.77 -12.18 2.08
N LYS A 181 -4.46 -13.36 1.54
CA LYS A 181 -3.10 -13.86 1.31
C LYS A 181 -2.59 -13.33 -0.05
N PRO A 182 -1.28 -13.34 -0.30
CA PRO A 182 -0.72 -12.86 -1.58
C PRO A 182 -1.40 -13.39 -2.85
N ASN A 183 -1.88 -14.64 -2.85
CA ASN A 183 -2.56 -15.22 -4.01
C ASN A 183 -4.02 -14.75 -4.19
N ASP A 184 -4.65 -14.25 -3.13
CA ASP A 184 -6.02 -13.73 -3.19
C ASP A 184 -6.10 -12.42 -3.98
N PHE A 185 -4.98 -11.73 -4.17
CA PHE A 185 -4.87 -10.50 -4.95
C PHE A 185 -4.72 -10.76 -6.45
N LEU A 186 -4.30 -11.96 -6.86
CA LEU A 186 -4.08 -12.24 -8.28
C LEU A 186 -5.43 -12.32 -9.02
N CYS A 187 -5.52 -11.69 -10.18
CA CYS A 187 -6.61 -11.98 -11.11
C CYS A 187 -6.54 -13.46 -11.51
N LYS A 188 -7.68 -14.16 -11.47
CA LYS A 188 -7.76 -15.45 -12.14
C LYS A 188 -7.55 -15.15 -13.62
N LYS A 189 -6.47 -15.65 -14.22
CA LYS A 189 -6.37 -15.68 -15.68
C LYS A 189 -7.60 -16.47 -16.15
N ILE A 190 -8.50 -15.78 -16.85
CA ILE A 190 -9.58 -16.41 -17.61
C ILE A 190 -8.94 -17.05 -18.84
#